data_AF-A0A1C5QG13-F1
#
_entry.id   AF-A0A1C5QG13-F1
#
_cell.length_a   1.000
_cell.length_b   1.000
_cell.length_c   1.000
_cell.angle_alpha   90.00
_cell.angle_beta   90.00
_cell.angle_gamma   90.00
#
_symmetry.space_group_name_H-M   'P 1'
#
loop_
_entity.id
_entity.type
_entity.pdbx_description
1 polymer ?
#
loop_
_entity_poly.entity_id
_entity_poly.type
_entity_poly.pdbx_seq_one_letter_code
_entity_poly.pdbx_strand_id
1 'polypeptide(L)' 'MSEYGFTKKDWVLFREKIADWQEAYMDKLNKEYIELLNGEGTPSEKFWTLEERIRNDKKDTGVQLRMSRSVYYL' A
#
# COMPACT_ATOMS: atom_id res chain seq x y z
N MET A 1 2.12 12.49 -28.89
CA MET A 1 1.07 12.11 -27.92
C MET A 1 1.32 10.67 -27.54
N SER A 2 1.47 10.33 -26.26
CA SER A 2 1.48 8.91 -25.88
C SER A 2 0.04 8.41 -25.96
N GLU A 3 -0.17 7.31 -26.66
CA GLU A 3 -1.47 6.62 -26.84
C GLU A 3 -2.16 6.20 -25.53
N TYR A 4 -1.56 6.47 -24.37
CA TYR A 4 -1.91 5.89 -23.07
C TYR A 4 -2.06 6.93 -21.93
N GLY A 5 -2.14 8.23 -22.24
CA GLY A 5 -2.39 9.28 -21.22
C GLY A 5 -1.26 9.54 -20.22
N PHE A 6 -0.16 8.77 -20.27
CA PHE A 6 1.03 8.95 -19.43
C PHE A 6 2.29 8.97 -20.29
N THR A 7 3.24 9.83 -19.94
CA THR A 7 4.52 9.98 -20.62
C THR A 7 5.63 9.19 -19.91
N LYS A 8 6.78 9.04 -20.57
CA LYS A 8 8.00 8.50 -19.94
C LYS A 8 8.42 9.34 -18.71
N LYS A 9 8.20 10.65 -18.74
CA LYS A 9 8.49 11.54 -17.62
C LYS A 9 7.60 11.24 -16.42
N ASP A 10 6.31 11.04 -16.65
CA ASP A 10 5.35 10.66 -15.60
C ASP A 10 5.73 9.33 -14.96
N TRP A 11 6.19 8.35 -15.75
CA TRP A 11 6.66 7.08 -15.23
C TRP A 11 7.94 7.19 -14.37
N VAL A 12 8.86 8.08 -14.75
CA VAL A 12 10.07 8.33 -13.94
C VAL A 12 9.67 8.99 -12.62
N LEU A 13 8.85 10.03 -12.67
CA LEU A 13 8.36 10.73 -11.48
C LEU A 13 7.58 9.80 -10.55
N PHE A 14 6.71 8.94 -11.10
CA PHE A 14 5.99 7.94 -10.32
C PHE A 14 6.94 7.05 -9.52
N ARG A 15 8.00 6.53 -10.16
CA ARG A 15 8.98 5.66 -9.50
C ARG A 15 9.82 6.37 -8.44
N GLU A 16 10.07 7.66 -8.61
CA GLU A 16 10.76 8.47 -7.60
C GLU A 16 9.87 8.71 -6.37
N LYS A 17 8.55 8.74 -6.54
CA LYS A 17 7.60 9.07 -5.46
C LYS A 17 6.93 7.87 -4.79
N ILE A 18 6.84 6.73 -5.46
CA ILE A 18 6.08 5.58 -4.96
C ILE A 18 6.58 5.09 -3.60
N ALA A 19 7.89 5.09 -3.35
CA ALA A 19 8.45 4.66 -2.07
C ALA A 19 7.98 5.55 -0.92
N ASP A 20 8.09 6.88 -1.05
CA ASP A 20 7.64 7.84 -0.04
C ASP A 20 6.13 7.71 0.22
N TRP A 21 5.34 7.48 -0.83
CA TRP A 21 3.90 7.30 -0.71
C TRP A 21 3.53 5.99 -0.01
N GLN A 22 4.25 4.89 -0.30
CA GLN A 22 4.05 3.62 0.39
C GLN A 22 4.41 3.73 1.87
N GLU A 23 5.54 4.37 2.21
CA GLU A 23 5.92 4.58 3.62
C GLU A 23 4.89 5.46 4.37
N ALA A 24 4.43 6.55 3.76
CA ALA A 24 3.40 7.40 4.38
C ALA A 24 2.07 6.64 4.57
N TYR A 25 1.70 5.77 3.63
CA TYR A 25 0.53 4.92 3.75
C TYR A 25 0.68 3.88 4.86
N MET A 26 1.81 3.19 4.92
CA MET A 26 2.08 2.18 5.95
C MET A 26 2.22 2.79 7.34
N ASP A 27 2.76 4.00 7.48
CA ASP A 27 2.79 4.75 8.75
C ASP A 27 1.37 5.05 9.24
N LYS A 28 0.45 5.44 8.34
CA LYS A 28 -0.96 5.60 8.67
C LYS A 28 -1.57 4.28 9.17
N LEU A 29 -1.35 3.16 8.48
CA LEU A 29 -1.85 1.86 8.92
C LEU A 29 -1.30 1.45 10.29
N ASN A 30 0.00 1.66 10.53
CA ASN A 30 0.62 1.36 11.81
C ASN A 30 -0.03 2.14 12.97
N LYS A 31 -0.38 3.42 12.75
CA LYS A 31 -1.11 4.22 13.73
C LYS A 31 -2.51 3.66 14.01
N GLU A 32 -3.24 3.27 12.97
CA GLU A 32 -4.55 2.62 13.11
C GLU A 32 -4.45 1.29 13.87
N TYR A 33 -3.40 0.49 13.64
CA TYR A 33 -3.17 -0.76 14.36
C TYR A 33 -2.88 -0.52 15.85
N ILE A 34 -2.09 0.50 16.18
CA ILE A 34 -1.82 0.90 17.56
C ILE A 34 -3.11 1.33 18.26
N GLU A 35 -3.94 2.14 17.60
CA GLU A 35 -5.25 2.55 18.12
C GLU A 35 -6.16 1.35 18.38
N LEU A 36 -6.21 0.39 17.45
CA LEU A 36 -6.97 -0.85 17.60
C LEU A 36 -6.50 -1.66 18.83
N LEU A 37 -5.19 -1.82 18.99
CA LEU A 37 -4.62 -2.54 20.13
C LEU A 37 -4.82 -1.81 21.47
N ASN A 38 -4.85 -0.49 21.45
CA ASN A 38 -5.14 0.34 22.62
C ASN A 38 -6.64 0.44 22.95
N GLY A 39 -7.53 0.00 22.06
CA GLY A 39 -8.98 0.01 22.26
C GLY A 39 -9.47 -0.93 23.37
N GLU A 40 -10.78 -1.06 23.50
CA GLU A 40 -11.40 -1.98 24.47
C GLU A 40 -11.42 -3.43 23.97
N GLY A 41 -11.72 -4.38 24.87
CA GLY A 41 -11.86 -5.80 24.54
C GLY A 41 -10.72 -6.67 25.07
N THR A 42 -10.92 -7.98 24.99
CA THR A 42 -9.96 -8.97 25.46
C THR A 42 -8.72 -9.00 24.55
N PRO A 43 -7.55 -9.43 25.07
CA PRO A 43 -6.35 -9.58 24.26
C PRO A 43 -6.56 -10.48 23.02
N SER A 44 -7.37 -11.53 23.14
CA SER A 44 -7.68 -12.43 22.03
C SER A 44 -8.50 -11.76 20.93
N GLU A 45 -9.49 -10.95 21.29
CA GLU A 45 -10.30 -10.23 20.30
C GLU A 45 -9.42 -9.26 19.51
N LYS A 46 -8.62 -8.44 20.22
CA LYS A 46 -7.68 -7.50 19.62
C LYS A 46 -6.71 -8.19 18.65
N PHE A 47 -6.15 -9.33 19.07
CA PHE A 47 -5.22 -10.10 18.24
C PHE A 47 -5.87 -10.57 16.93
N TRP A 48 -7.05 -11.22 17.01
CA TRP A 48 -7.71 -11.76 15.82
C TRP A 48 -8.25 -10.66 14.91
N THR A 49 -8.74 -9.56 15.48
CA THR A 49 -9.16 -8.40 14.68
C THR A 49 -7.96 -7.76 13.96
N LEU A 50 -6.81 -7.61 14.62
CA LEU A 50 -5.61 -7.08 13.98
C LEU A 50 -5.07 -8.02 12.89
N GLU A 51 -5.05 -9.33 13.13
CA GLU A 51 -4.62 -10.33 12.14
C GLU A 51 -5.47 -10.22 10.86
N GLU A 52 -6.80 -10.20 11.02
CA GLU A 52 -7.72 -10.08 9.90
C GLU A 52 -7.52 -8.76 9.15
N ARG A 53 -7.34 -7.66 9.87
CA ARG A 53 -7.09 -6.34 9.29
C ARG A 53 -5.79 -6.33 8.46
N ILE A 54 -4.68 -6.79 9.03
CA ILE A 54 -3.38 -6.88 8.32
C ILE A 54 -3.50 -7.74 7.06
N ARG A 55 -4.22 -8.87 7.15
CA ARG A 55 -4.43 -9.77 6.00
C ARG A 55 -5.18 -9.08 4.86
N ASN A 56 -6.08 -8.15 5.17
CA ASN A 56 -6.80 -7.37 4.17
C ASN A 56 -5.95 -6.21 3.64
N ASP A 57 -5.34 -5.43 4.52
CA ASP A 57 -4.54 -4.24 4.14
C ASP A 57 -3.32 -4.63 3.29
N LYS A 58 -2.75 -5.83 3.48
CA LYS A 58 -1.68 -6.37 2.63
C LYS A 58 -2.03 -6.44 1.13
N LYS A 59 -3.32 -6.50 0.79
CA LYS A 59 -3.80 -6.55 -0.60
C LYS A 59 -3.80 -5.17 -1.26
N ASP A 60 -3.68 -4.09 -0.49
CA ASP A 60 -3.69 -2.74 -1.02
C ASP A 60 -2.39 -2.43 -1.75
N THR A 61 -2.50 -1.67 -2.84
CA THR A 61 -1.35 -1.23 -3.64
C THR A 61 -0.40 -0.31 -2.86
N GLY A 62 -0.89 0.35 -1.82
CA GLY A 62 -0.07 1.13 -0.88
C GLY A 62 0.85 0.26 -0.01
N VAL A 63 0.55 -1.03 0.16
CA VAL A 63 1.39 -2.00 0.91
C VAL A 63 2.18 -2.88 -0.04
N GLN A 64 1.52 -3.43 -1.05
CA GLN A 64 2.14 -4.36 -1.99
C GLN A 64 1.79 -3.98 -3.43
N LEU A 65 2.79 -3.48 -4.17
CA LEU A 65 2.67 -3.19 -5.59
C LEU A 65 3.61 -4.08 -6.40
N ARG A 66 3.08 -4.75 -7.43
CA ARG A 66 3.89 -5.40 -8.46
C ARG A 66 3.97 -4.50 -9.67
N MET A 67 5.19 -4.06 -9.99
CA MET A 67 5.45 -3.28 -11.19
C MET A 67 5.96 -4.22 -12.30
N SER A 68 5.27 -4.25 -13.44
CA SER A 68 5.79 -4.85 -14.65
C SER A 68 5.84 -3.81 -15.76
N ARG A 69 6.91 -3.86 -16.56
CA ARG A 69 6.96 -3.21 -17.86
C ARG A 69 6.75 -4.32 -18.88
N SER A 70 5.51 -4.57 -19.28
CA SER A 70 5.27 -5.34 -20.50
C SER A 70 5.70 -4.48 -21.67
N VAL A 71 6.93 -4.68 -22.15
CA VAL A 71 7.32 -4.22 -23.47
C VAL A 71 6.73 -5.24 -24.44
N TYR A 72 5.50 -5.02 -24.87
CA TYR A 72 4.99 -5.70 -26.06
C TYR A 72 5.75 -5.12 -27.25
N TYR A 73 6.81 -5.81 -27.67
CA TYR A 73 7.31 -5.65 -29.02
C TYR A 73 6.35 -6.35 -29.97
N LEU A 74 6.00 -5.62 -31.04
CA LEU A 74 5.30 -6.06 -32.25
C LEU A 74 5.91 -7.34 -32.86
#